data_AF-A0A936XXQ0-F1
#
_entry.id   AF-A0A936XXQ0-F1
#
_cell.length_a   1.000
_cell.length_b   1.000
_cell.length_c   1.000
_cell.angle_alpha   90.00
_cell.angle_beta   90.00
_cell.angle_gamma   90.00
#
_symmetry.space_group_name_H-M   'P 1'
#
loop_
_entity.id
_entity.type
_entity.pdbx_description
1 polymer ?
#
loop_
_entity_poly.entity_id
_entity_poly.type
_entity_poly.pdbx_seq_one_letter_code
_entity_poly.pdbx_strand_id
1 'polypeptide(L)'
;MRKLLFSFLLICFCHVSNAQMVYPYQDIKLEKPSDYKETEAMALSAAKFLLGTPFVEVDVNRTNALVFLNKWMSGTKDYQFYLQGFVQDLSVDLNLLSLYIPAMIKFTLENKAEAVNPIKVEQYTSQIVLAYCNDPKNNFKLKKKLRKLLEDHQPVKN
;
A
#
# COMPACT_ATOMS: atom_id res chain seq x y z
N MET A 1 -37.35 -5.09 -40.73
CA MET A 1 -36.94 -4.98 -39.31
C MET A 1 -36.28 -6.27 -38.83
N ARG A 2 -35.10 -6.63 -39.35
CA ARG A 2 -34.38 -7.87 -38.94
C ARG A 2 -32.85 -7.73 -38.92
N LYS A 3 -32.33 -6.58 -39.40
CA LYS A 3 -30.89 -6.25 -39.39
C LYS A 3 -30.49 -5.30 -38.25
N LEU A 4 -31.45 -4.73 -37.53
CA LEU A 4 -31.21 -3.88 -36.35
C LEU A 4 -31.14 -4.68 -35.03
N LEU A 5 -31.55 -5.97 -35.05
CA LEU A 5 -31.49 -6.85 -33.88
C LEU A 5 -30.09 -7.45 -33.64
N PHE A 6 -29.19 -7.39 -34.62
CA PHE A 6 -27.82 -7.91 -34.47
C PHE A 6 -26.84 -6.89 -33.88
N SER A 7 -27.15 -5.58 -33.90
CA SER A 7 -26.26 -4.54 -33.38
C SER A 7 -26.37 -4.32 -31.87
N PHE A 8 -27.38 -4.88 -31.20
CA PHE A 8 -27.53 -4.76 -29.74
C PHE A 8 -26.79 -5.85 -28.95
N LEU A 9 -26.29 -6.90 -29.62
CA LEU A 9 -25.62 -8.03 -28.95
C LEU A 9 -24.10 -7.83 -28.73
N LEU A 10 -23.50 -6.77 -29.27
CA LEU A 10 -22.03 -6.59 -29.25
C LEU A 10 -21.52 -5.62 -28.15
N ILE A 11 -22.37 -5.19 -27.21
CA ILE A 11 -21.99 -4.21 -26.17
C ILE A 11 -21.69 -4.88 -24.80
N CYS A 12 -21.89 -6.19 -24.65
CA CYS A 12 -21.85 -6.85 -23.34
C CYS A 12 -20.49 -7.47 -22.90
N PHE A 13 -19.36 -7.23 -23.57
CA PHE A 13 -18.09 -7.94 -23.25
C PHE A 13 -16.98 -7.12 -22.59
N CYS A 14 -17.19 -5.87 -22.22
CA CYS A 14 -16.20 -5.09 -21.46
C CYS A 14 -16.50 -4.99 -19.95
N HIS A 15 -17.11 -6.02 -19.37
CA HIS A 15 -16.94 -6.26 -17.95
C HIS A 15 -15.52 -6.79 -17.73
N VAL A 16 -14.58 -5.87 -17.49
CA VAL A 16 -13.34 -6.16 -16.78
C VAL A 16 -13.74 -6.76 -15.43
N SER A 17 -13.79 -8.09 -15.38
CA SER A 17 -13.87 -8.83 -14.15
C SER A 17 -12.63 -8.44 -13.34
N ASN A 18 -12.81 -7.64 -12.30
CA ASN A 18 -11.82 -7.55 -11.23
C ASN A 18 -11.87 -8.89 -10.51
N ALA A 19 -11.24 -9.91 -11.09
CA ALA A 19 -10.85 -11.07 -10.32
C ALA A 19 -9.97 -10.51 -9.20
N GLN A 20 -10.48 -10.50 -7.96
CA GLN A 20 -9.67 -10.21 -6.79
C GLN A 20 -8.53 -11.22 -6.82
N MET A 21 -7.33 -10.78 -7.18
CA MET A 21 -6.16 -11.62 -7.10
C MET A 21 -5.99 -12.01 -5.63
N VAL A 22 -6.35 -13.25 -5.32
CA VAL A 22 -5.97 -13.90 -4.08
C VAL A 22 -4.49 -14.16 -4.20
N TYR A 23 -3.69 -13.19 -3.76
CA TYR A 23 -2.25 -13.34 -3.75
C TYR A 23 -1.87 -14.20 -2.55
N PRO A 24 -1.14 -15.31 -2.77
CA PRO A 24 -0.68 -16.17 -1.70
C PRO A 24 0.54 -15.56 -1.01
N TYR A 25 0.40 -14.36 -0.42
CA TYR A 25 1.50 -13.64 0.23
C TYR A 25 2.15 -14.47 1.34
N GLN A 26 1.36 -15.31 2.01
CA GLN A 26 1.84 -16.24 3.05
C GLN A 26 2.79 -17.33 2.52
N ASP A 27 2.72 -17.66 1.23
CA ASP A 27 3.51 -18.74 0.63
C ASP A 27 4.83 -18.22 0.02
N ILE A 28 5.05 -16.91 0.04
CA ILE A 28 6.28 -16.29 -0.48
C ILE A 28 7.43 -16.54 0.49
N LYS A 29 8.46 -17.23 0.00
CA LYS A 29 9.68 -17.51 0.75
C LYS A 29 10.62 -16.31 0.73
N LEU A 30 11.20 -16.02 1.89
CA LEU A 30 12.14 -14.94 2.16
C LEU A 30 13.19 -15.49 3.13
N GLU A 31 14.06 -16.36 2.62
CA GLU A 31 15.01 -17.16 3.40
C GLU A 31 16.46 -16.80 3.04
N LYS A 32 16.73 -16.57 1.75
CA LYS A 32 18.06 -16.15 1.26
C LYS A 32 18.05 -14.70 0.78
N PRO A 33 19.21 -14.03 0.71
CA PRO A 33 19.29 -12.64 0.26
C PRO A 33 18.68 -12.39 -1.13
N SER A 34 18.76 -13.35 -2.06
CA SER A 34 18.22 -13.16 -3.42
C SER A 34 16.68 -13.12 -3.44
N ASP A 35 16.01 -13.80 -2.50
CA ASP A 35 14.55 -13.83 -2.42
C ASP A 35 13.96 -12.42 -2.32
N TYR A 36 14.53 -11.57 -1.47
CA TYR A 36 14.06 -10.20 -1.26
C TYR A 36 14.10 -9.38 -2.56
N LYS A 37 15.11 -9.58 -3.40
CA LYS A 37 15.20 -8.89 -4.69
C LYS A 37 14.21 -9.47 -5.70
N GLU A 38 14.12 -10.78 -5.78
CA GLU A 38 13.23 -11.51 -6.69
C GLU A 38 11.75 -11.23 -6.39
N THR A 39 11.39 -10.96 -5.13
CA THR A 39 10.01 -10.70 -4.70
C THR A 39 9.67 -9.21 -4.61
N GLU A 40 10.49 -8.30 -5.14
CA GLU A 40 10.25 -6.85 -5.10
C GLU A 40 8.90 -6.47 -5.75
N ALA A 41 8.58 -7.09 -6.88
CA ALA A 41 7.29 -6.89 -7.55
C ALA A 41 6.09 -7.35 -6.69
N MET A 42 6.28 -8.41 -5.90
CA MET A 42 5.25 -8.93 -4.99
C MET A 42 5.08 -7.99 -3.80
N ALA A 43 6.16 -7.41 -3.27
CA ALA A 43 6.10 -6.38 -2.23
C ALA A 43 5.32 -5.16 -2.72
N LEU A 44 5.59 -4.69 -3.94
CA LEU A 44 4.81 -3.60 -4.52
C LEU A 44 3.34 -3.98 -4.71
N SER A 45 3.04 -5.21 -5.14
CA SER A 45 1.68 -5.71 -5.28
C SER A 45 0.93 -5.75 -3.93
N ALA A 46 1.55 -6.27 -2.88
CA ALA A 46 0.99 -6.30 -1.52
C ALA A 46 0.69 -4.88 -1.00
N ALA A 47 1.62 -3.94 -1.23
CA ALA A 47 1.41 -2.55 -0.85
C ALA A 47 0.23 -1.91 -1.61
N LYS A 48 0.11 -2.17 -2.92
CA LYS A 48 -1.02 -1.72 -3.74
C LYS A 48 -2.34 -2.34 -3.32
N PHE A 49 -2.35 -3.63 -2.96
CA PHE A 49 -3.54 -4.30 -2.44
C PHE A 49 -4.04 -3.65 -1.14
N LEU A 50 -3.15 -3.43 -0.18
CA LEU A 50 -3.51 -2.84 1.12
C LEU A 50 -4.02 -1.40 1.02
N LEU A 51 -3.48 -0.62 0.06
CA LEU A 51 -3.82 0.79 -0.19
C LEU A 51 -4.92 0.98 -1.25
N GLY A 52 -5.28 -0.09 -1.98
CA GLY A 52 -6.29 -0.07 -3.03
C GLY A 52 -7.61 -0.73 -2.62
N THR A 53 -7.68 -1.29 -1.41
CA THR A 53 -8.87 -1.93 -0.86
C THR A 53 -9.32 -1.26 0.43
N PRO A 54 -10.63 -1.25 0.75
CA PRO A 54 -11.12 -0.70 1.99
C PRO A 54 -10.47 -1.32 3.23
N PHE A 55 -10.36 -0.52 4.29
CA PHE A 55 -9.85 -1.00 5.56
C PHE A 55 -10.88 -1.91 6.24
N VAL A 56 -10.41 -3.10 6.56
CA VAL A 56 -11.13 -4.09 7.36
C VAL A 56 -10.17 -4.52 8.45
N GLU A 57 -10.54 -4.28 9.71
CA GLU A 57 -9.67 -4.52 10.87
C GLU A 57 -9.32 -6.00 11.03
N VAL A 58 -10.28 -6.88 10.73
CA VAL A 58 -10.10 -8.33 10.78
C VAL A 58 -10.28 -8.90 9.37
N ASP A 59 -9.18 -8.96 8.62
CA ASP A 59 -9.14 -9.55 7.27
C ASP A 59 -7.84 -10.34 7.07
N VAL A 60 -7.97 -11.64 6.81
CA VAL A 60 -6.83 -12.55 6.69
C VAL A 60 -5.90 -12.20 5.52
N ASN A 61 -6.45 -11.69 4.41
CA ASN A 61 -5.65 -11.33 3.24
C ASN A 61 -4.83 -10.08 3.54
N ARG A 62 -5.42 -9.09 4.20
CA ARG A 62 -4.71 -7.89 4.68
C ARG A 62 -3.63 -8.26 5.70
N THR A 63 -3.93 -9.15 6.64
CA THR A 63 -2.94 -9.67 7.59
C THR A 63 -1.77 -10.34 6.87
N ASN A 64 -2.03 -11.26 5.94
CA ASN A 64 -0.98 -11.98 5.21
C ASN A 64 -0.12 -11.04 4.36
N ALA A 65 -0.74 -10.08 3.68
CA ALA A 65 -0.03 -9.05 2.92
C ALA A 65 0.89 -8.22 3.84
N LEU A 66 0.37 -7.78 4.99
CA LEU A 66 1.14 -6.97 5.94
C LEU A 66 2.29 -7.76 6.59
N VAL A 67 2.09 -9.03 6.91
CA VAL A 67 3.14 -9.91 7.45
C VAL A 67 4.26 -10.09 6.42
N PHE A 68 3.89 -10.38 5.16
CA PHE A 68 4.85 -10.47 4.07
C PHE A 68 5.65 -9.17 3.90
N LEU A 69 4.97 -8.02 3.89
CA LEU A 69 5.63 -6.70 3.79
C LEU A 69 6.59 -6.43 4.94
N ASN A 70 6.20 -6.74 6.18
CA ASN A 70 7.08 -6.57 7.34
C ASN A 70 8.34 -7.43 7.24
N LYS A 71 8.18 -8.70 6.83
CA LYS A 71 9.31 -9.61 6.63
C LYS A 71 10.21 -9.11 5.50
N TRP A 72 9.62 -8.72 4.37
CA TRP A 72 10.34 -8.23 3.19
C TRP A 72 11.13 -6.95 3.51
N MET A 73 10.46 -5.98 4.14
CA MET A 73 11.03 -4.70 4.55
C MET A 73 12.22 -4.89 5.51
N SER A 74 12.14 -5.86 6.41
CA SER A 74 13.18 -6.11 7.42
C SER A 74 14.41 -6.83 6.87
N GLY A 75 14.27 -7.59 5.77
CA GLY A 75 15.36 -8.41 5.24
C GLY A 75 15.98 -7.92 3.93
N THR A 76 15.36 -6.95 3.25
CA THR A 76 15.94 -6.36 2.05
C THR A 76 17.18 -5.51 2.39
N LYS A 77 18.22 -5.61 1.55
CA LYS A 77 19.47 -4.83 1.70
C LYS A 77 19.56 -3.64 0.75
N ASP A 78 18.76 -3.65 -0.31
CA ASP A 78 18.75 -2.63 -1.36
C ASP A 78 18.04 -1.35 -0.91
N TYR A 79 17.22 -1.45 0.13
CA TYR A 79 16.38 -0.35 0.64
C TYR A 79 16.60 -0.20 2.14
N GLN A 80 16.56 1.04 2.61
CA GLN A 80 16.66 1.38 4.02
C GLN A 80 15.34 2.00 4.46
N PHE A 81 14.73 1.41 5.50
CA PHE A 81 13.45 1.87 6.04
C PHE A 81 13.65 2.35 7.47
N TYR A 82 13.29 3.60 7.73
CA TYR A 82 13.45 4.23 9.03
C TYR A 82 12.11 4.17 9.77
N LEU A 83 12.07 3.42 10.88
CA LEU A 83 10.86 3.20 11.70
C LEU A 83 10.94 3.89 13.07
N GLN A 84 11.88 4.83 13.26
CA GLN A 84 12.07 5.57 14.50
C GLN A 84 11.43 6.97 14.43
N GLY A 85 11.40 7.69 15.55
CA GLY A 85 10.92 9.08 15.61
C GLY A 85 9.46 9.20 15.18
N PHE A 86 9.21 9.90 14.08
CA PHE A 86 7.87 10.11 13.53
C PHE A 86 7.06 8.82 13.38
N VAL A 87 7.66 7.75 12.84
CA VAL A 87 6.97 6.47 12.67
C VAL A 87 6.65 5.81 14.00
N GLN A 88 7.50 6.00 15.01
CA GLN A 88 7.26 5.53 16.37
C GLN A 88 6.07 6.27 17.00
N ASP A 89 5.93 7.56 16.77
CA ASP A 89 4.77 8.34 17.24
C ASP A 89 3.45 7.89 16.59
N LEU A 90 3.50 7.38 15.35
CA LEU A 90 2.35 6.77 14.68
C LEU A 90 2.00 5.37 15.22
N SER A 91 2.98 4.64 15.78
CA SER A 91 2.81 3.25 16.23
C SER A 91 1.84 3.08 17.41
N VAL A 92 1.43 4.18 18.05
CA VAL A 92 0.35 4.20 19.06
C VAL A 92 -1.01 3.74 18.50
N ASP A 93 -1.15 3.73 17.17
CA ASP A 93 -2.30 3.19 16.45
C ASP A 93 -1.82 2.17 15.41
N LEU A 94 -1.89 0.90 15.78
CA LEU A 94 -1.43 -0.21 14.92
C LEU A 94 -2.22 -0.28 13.61
N ASN A 95 -3.49 0.14 13.61
CA ASN A 95 -4.30 0.18 12.40
C ASN A 95 -3.78 1.27 11.44
N LEU A 96 -3.35 2.42 11.95
CA LEU A 96 -2.68 3.44 11.13
C LEU A 96 -1.30 2.97 10.64
N LEU A 97 -0.52 2.34 11.52
CA LEU A 97 0.79 1.79 11.15
C LEU A 97 0.68 0.74 10.03
N SER A 98 -0.39 -0.06 10.04
CA SER A 98 -0.71 -1.03 8.99
C SER A 98 -0.97 -0.41 7.61
N LEU A 99 -1.24 0.90 7.54
CA LEU A 99 -1.36 1.68 6.30
C LEU A 99 -0.05 2.42 5.97
N TYR A 100 0.68 2.86 6.99
CA TYR A 100 1.93 3.59 6.82
C TYR A 100 3.03 2.71 6.20
N ILE A 101 3.19 1.48 6.68
CA ILE A 101 4.18 0.51 6.17
C ILE A 101 4.01 0.26 4.66
N PRO A 102 2.82 -0.15 4.14
CA PRO A 102 2.65 -0.34 2.71
C PRO A 102 2.81 0.96 1.92
N ALA A 103 2.40 2.12 2.45
CA ALA A 103 2.60 3.40 1.78
C ALA A 103 4.09 3.73 1.59
N MET A 104 4.90 3.48 2.62
CA MET A 104 6.34 3.67 2.57
C MET A 104 7.00 2.75 1.55
N ILE A 105 6.67 1.45 1.58
CA ILE A 105 7.19 0.47 0.62
C ILE A 105 6.78 0.83 -0.81
N LYS A 106 5.52 1.19 -1.04
CA LYS A 106 5.03 1.62 -2.36
C LYS A 106 5.82 2.82 -2.88
N PHE A 107 5.98 3.86 -2.06
CA PHE A 107 6.72 5.06 -2.46
C PHE A 107 8.17 4.71 -2.80
N THR A 108 8.86 3.96 -1.93
CA THR A 108 10.25 3.56 -2.11
C THR A 108 10.48 2.77 -3.40
N LEU A 109 9.58 1.82 -3.71
CA LEU A 109 9.72 0.97 -4.89
C LEU A 109 9.36 1.69 -6.20
N GLU A 110 8.42 2.64 -6.17
CA GLU A 110 8.01 3.40 -7.36
C GLU A 110 8.89 4.62 -7.63
N ASN A 111 9.59 5.14 -6.62
CA ASN A 111 10.36 6.39 -6.69
C ASN A 111 11.79 6.17 -6.17
N LYS A 112 12.49 5.18 -6.74
CA LYS A 112 13.80 4.73 -6.23
C LYS A 112 14.85 5.84 -6.14
N ALA A 113 14.83 6.78 -7.08
CA ALA A 113 15.77 7.90 -7.10
C ALA A 113 15.50 8.88 -5.95
N GLU A 114 14.24 9.13 -5.62
CA GLU A 114 13.81 10.02 -4.54
C GLU A 114 13.90 9.33 -3.17
N ALA A 115 13.74 8.01 -3.14
CA ALA A 115 13.71 7.20 -1.94
C ALA A 115 15.06 7.12 -1.20
N VAL A 116 16.14 7.59 -1.81
CA VAL A 116 17.44 7.76 -1.13
C VAL A 116 17.40 8.84 -0.04
N ASN A 117 16.39 9.73 -0.09
CA ASN A 117 16.20 10.77 0.91
C ASN A 117 15.09 10.34 1.90
N PRO A 118 15.44 10.03 3.17
CA PRO A 118 14.46 9.55 4.15
C PRO A 118 13.36 10.58 4.45
N ILE A 119 13.67 11.88 4.42
CA ILE A 119 12.68 12.94 4.64
C ILE A 119 11.64 12.92 3.51
N LYS A 120 12.07 12.74 2.26
CA LYS A 120 11.13 12.61 1.13
C LYS A 120 10.26 11.36 1.30
N VAL A 121 10.85 10.22 1.69
CA VAL A 121 10.10 9.00 1.94
C VAL A 121 9.00 9.24 2.98
N GLU A 122 9.32 9.83 4.13
CA GLU A 122 8.33 10.15 5.16
C GLU A 122 7.23 11.10 4.66
N GLN A 123 7.62 12.14 3.93
CA GLN A 123 6.68 13.14 3.43
C GLN A 123 5.66 12.56 2.45
N TYR A 124 6.15 11.84 1.44
CA TYR A 124 5.26 11.23 0.44
C TYR A 124 4.50 10.03 1.01
N THR A 125 5.06 9.30 1.97
CA THR A 125 4.31 8.28 2.72
C THR A 125 3.12 8.90 3.44
N SER A 126 3.35 10.00 4.16
CA SER A 126 2.30 10.74 4.88
C SER A 126 1.22 11.24 3.92
N GLN A 127 1.61 11.72 2.73
CA GLN A 127 0.67 12.09 1.68
C GLN A 127 -0.19 10.92 1.19
N ILE A 128 0.41 9.76 0.93
CA ILE A 128 -0.30 8.55 0.49
C ILE A 128 -1.30 8.09 1.57
N VAL A 129 -0.87 8.04 2.84
CA VAL A 129 -1.73 7.63 3.96
C VAL A 129 -2.89 8.59 4.15
N LEU A 130 -2.64 9.91 4.10
CA LEU A 130 -3.72 10.91 4.19
C LEU A 130 -4.71 10.79 3.05
N ALA A 131 -4.23 10.58 1.81
CA ALA A 131 -5.10 10.36 0.66
C ALA A 131 -5.99 9.11 0.87
N TYR A 132 -5.41 8.01 1.34
CA TYR A 132 -6.17 6.80 1.67
C TYR A 132 -7.22 7.07 2.76
N CYS A 133 -6.84 7.72 3.87
CA CYS A 133 -7.73 8.01 4.99
C CYS A 133 -8.84 9.02 4.66
N ASN A 134 -8.62 9.86 3.65
CA ASN A 134 -9.58 10.89 3.24
C ASN A 134 -10.62 10.37 2.25
N ASP A 135 -10.40 9.21 1.63
CA ASP A 135 -11.40 8.57 0.79
C ASP A 135 -12.42 7.83 1.67
N PRO A 136 -13.70 8.25 1.68
CA PRO A 136 -14.74 7.58 2.47
C PRO A 136 -14.92 6.09 2.12
N LYS A 137 -14.57 5.68 0.90
CA LYS A 137 -14.64 4.27 0.47
C LYS A 137 -13.68 3.37 1.23
N ASN A 138 -12.62 3.94 1.80
CA ASN A 138 -11.58 3.18 2.49
C ASN A 138 -11.93 2.84 3.94
N ASN A 139 -13.08 3.28 4.45
CA ASN A 139 -13.62 2.89 5.76
C ASN A 139 -12.61 3.03 6.93
N PHE A 140 -11.75 4.06 6.89
CA PHE A 140 -10.75 4.30 7.92
C PHE A 140 -11.01 5.61 8.66
N LYS A 141 -11.17 5.53 9.98
CA LYS A 141 -11.40 6.70 10.82
C LYS A 141 -10.09 7.21 11.43
N LEU A 142 -9.45 8.15 10.75
CA LEU A 142 -8.21 8.76 11.24
C LEU A 142 -8.45 9.70 12.44
N LYS A 143 -7.80 9.39 13.58
CA LYS A 143 -7.86 10.22 14.80
C LYS A 143 -7.26 11.61 14.55
N LYS A 144 -7.89 12.66 15.07
CA LYS A 144 -7.49 14.08 14.86
C LYS A 144 -6.02 14.36 15.20
N LYS A 145 -5.50 13.79 16.30
CA LYS A 145 -4.08 13.96 16.70
C LYS A 145 -3.12 13.38 15.66
N LEU A 146 -3.42 12.16 15.17
CA LEU A 146 -2.59 11.47 14.17
C LEU A 146 -2.72 12.10 12.78
N ARG A 147 -3.91 12.60 12.44
CA ARG A 147 -4.11 13.42 11.24
C ARG A 147 -3.18 14.63 11.23
N LYS A 148 -3.19 15.41 12.32
CA LYS A 148 -2.32 16.58 12.45
C LYS A 148 -0.84 16.18 12.31
N LEU A 149 -0.43 15.09 12.95
CA LEU A 149 0.93 14.57 12.86
C LEU A 149 1.33 14.26 11.41
N LEU A 150 0.47 13.58 10.63
CA LEU A 150 0.71 13.31 9.20
C LEU A 150 0.71 14.58 8.34
N GLU A 151 -0.19 15.54 8.63
CA GLU A 151 -0.31 16.81 7.89
C GLU A 151 0.94 17.69 8.10
N ASP A 152 1.45 17.75 9.33
CA ASP A 152 2.67 18.49 9.67
C ASP A 152 3.92 17.90 8.97
N HIS A 153 3.84 16.66 8.45
CA HIS A 153 4.91 15.97 7.72
C HIS A 153 4.65 15.84 6.21
N GLN A 154 3.65 16.50 5.63
CA GLN A 154 3.48 16.48 4.16
C GLN A 154 4.56 17.28 3.42
N PRO A 155 4.79 17.04 2.11
CA PRO A 155 5.57 17.95 1.30
C PRO A 155 4.95 19.36 1.35
N VAL A 156 5.78 20.39 1.47
CA VAL A 156 5.33 21.77 1.40
C VAL A 156 4.72 22.00 0.02
N LYS A 157 3.44 22.40 -0.03
CA LYS A 157 2.80 22.84 -1.27
C LYS A 157 3.37 24.21 -1.61
N ASN A 158 4.21 24.27 -2.64
CA ASN A 158 4.65 25.53 -3.25
C ASN A 158 3.51 26.17 -4.04
#